data_AF-A0A9D9LB74-F1
#
_entry.id   AF-A0A9D9LB74-F1
#
_cell.length_a   1.000
_cell.length_b   1.000
_cell.length_c   1.000
_cell.angle_alpha   90.00
_cell.angle_beta   90.00
_cell.angle_gamma   90.00
#
_symmetry.space_group_name_H-M   'P 1'
#
loop_
_entity.id
_entity.type
_entity.pdbx_description
1 polymer ?
#
loop_
_entity_poly.entity_id
_entity_poly.type
_entity_poly.pdbx_seq_one_letter_code
_entity_poly.pdbx_strand_id
1 'polypeptide(L)'
;RTTCFAYAQEVAPPPPPDGGQDIQAPDQAPPEAPVPGEKEMRRPPRPPRGPRGEGPDGEMHRPPRGPRPDRGRDFWQHPGMPREPRANIAQLLKKLEQENPEEYARLCELRKNDRQAFFQEIRRLSRPQPSENSQKLFANEAECRRLVGEIRACEDPAKKQELLDQLRLKLKEAHQLAVEEFATRLNNLQQQLASMRENAEAIQEKRLQILLQEDQPEPGRPGAFPPPPPPAGGPQDGNNPPPPPPAGGPQDGNNPPPPPPAPEN
;
A
#
# COMPACT_ATOMS: atom_id res chain seq x y z
N ARG A 1 -45.83 4.59 -30.88
CA ARG A 1 -45.06 3.60 -31.68
C ARG A 1 -43.72 4.24 -31.99
N THR A 2 -42.75 4.07 -31.10
CA THR A 2 -41.45 4.74 -31.16
C THR A 2 -40.43 3.62 -31.29
N THR A 3 -39.81 3.51 -32.45
CA THR A 3 -38.85 2.47 -32.80
C THR A 3 -37.50 2.81 -32.18
N CYS A 4 -37.05 1.97 -31.24
CA CYS A 4 -35.69 1.99 -30.71
C CYS A 4 -34.72 1.46 -31.78
N PHE A 5 -33.77 2.29 -32.22
CA PHE A 5 -32.61 1.85 -32.99
C PHE A 5 -31.58 1.27 -32.02
N ALA A 6 -31.41 -0.05 -32.05
CA ALA A 6 -30.31 -0.72 -31.37
C ALA A 6 -29.09 -0.69 -32.30
N TYR A 7 -28.08 0.12 -31.95
CA TYR A 7 -26.76 0.04 -32.55
C TYR A 7 -26.02 -1.12 -31.88
N ALA A 8 -26.08 -2.30 -32.49
CA ALA A 8 -25.12 -3.37 -32.21
C ALA A 8 -23.79 -2.97 -32.87
N GLN A 9 -22.86 -2.44 -32.08
CA GLN A 9 -21.45 -2.40 -32.50
C GLN A 9 -20.94 -3.85 -32.48
N GLU A 10 -20.88 -4.47 -33.65
CA GLU A 10 -20.07 -5.66 -33.89
C GLU A 10 -18.60 -5.30 -33.63
N VAL A 11 -18.13 -5.57 -32.43
CA VAL A 11 -16.71 -5.59 -32.12
C VAL A 11 -16.16 -6.85 -32.77
N ALA A 12 -15.46 -6.69 -33.90
CA ALA A 12 -14.80 -7.78 -34.58
C ALA A 12 -13.84 -8.50 -33.61
N PRO A 13 -13.83 -9.84 -33.56
CA PRO A 13 -12.89 -10.58 -32.73
C PRO A 13 -11.45 -10.23 -33.15
N PRO A 14 -10.50 -10.15 -32.19
CA PRO A 14 -9.11 -9.90 -32.52
C PRO A 14 -8.60 -10.98 -33.48
N PRO A 15 -7.77 -10.61 -34.47
CA PRO A 15 -7.20 -11.59 -35.39
C PRO A 15 -6.42 -12.63 -34.60
N PRO A 16 -6.42 -13.90 -35.05
CA PRO A 16 -5.58 -14.92 -34.44
C PRO A 16 -4.11 -14.48 -34.48
N PRO A 17 -3.30 -14.84 -33.47
CA PRO A 17 -1.87 -14.60 -33.51
C PRO A 17 -1.31 -15.27 -34.77
N ASP A 18 -0.53 -14.49 -35.53
CA ASP A 18 0.07 -14.87 -36.80
C ASP A 18 0.97 -16.11 -36.57
N GLY A 19 0.40 -17.28 -36.85
CA GLY A 19 1.04 -18.58 -36.74
C GLY A 19 1.92 -18.83 -37.94
N GLY A 20 3.04 -18.10 -38.02
CA GLY A 20 3.90 -18.11 -39.21
C GLY A 20 5.35 -17.67 -38.97
N GLN A 21 5.87 -17.76 -37.75
CA GLN A 21 7.33 -17.77 -37.56
C GLN A 21 7.78 -19.20 -37.35
N ASP A 22 8.21 -19.82 -38.44
CA ASP A 22 9.11 -20.98 -38.43
C ASP A 22 10.32 -20.61 -37.56
N ILE A 23 10.28 -21.00 -36.29
CA ILE A 23 11.45 -21.01 -35.43
C ILE A 23 12.33 -22.13 -35.99
N GLN A 24 13.19 -21.77 -36.94
CA GLN A 24 14.39 -22.54 -37.26
C GLN A 24 15.08 -22.86 -35.93
N ALA A 25 15.11 -24.15 -35.59
CA ALA A 25 15.93 -24.64 -34.50
C ALA A 25 17.35 -24.10 -34.72
N PRO A 26 17.95 -23.39 -33.75
CA PRO A 26 19.32 -22.97 -33.87
C PRO A 26 20.17 -24.23 -33.98
N ASP A 27 20.73 -24.40 -35.18
CA ASP A 27 21.78 -25.35 -35.47
C ASP A 27 22.90 -25.19 -34.44
N GLN A 28 23.52 -26.32 -34.14
CA GLN A 28 24.39 -26.59 -33.00
C GLN A 28 25.30 -25.41 -32.62
N ALA A 29 25.15 -24.94 -31.39
CA ALA A 29 26.16 -24.09 -30.77
C ALA A 29 27.50 -24.85 -30.75
N PRO A 30 28.59 -24.26 -31.28
CA PRO A 30 29.91 -24.87 -31.21
C PRO A 30 30.34 -25.06 -29.75
N PRO A 31 31.18 -26.06 -29.44
CA PRO A 31 31.65 -26.31 -28.09
C PRO A 31 32.34 -25.06 -27.53
N GLU A 32 31.84 -24.59 -26.37
CA GLU A 32 32.41 -23.46 -25.64
C GLU A 32 33.91 -23.70 -25.40
N ALA A 33 34.73 -22.79 -25.88
CA ALA A 33 36.14 -22.75 -25.54
C ALA A 33 36.29 -22.56 -24.01
N PRO A 34 37.29 -23.20 -23.38
CA PRO A 34 37.52 -23.06 -21.94
C PRO A 34 37.79 -21.60 -21.60
N VAL A 35 36.93 -21.02 -20.75
CA VAL A 35 37.04 -19.65 -20.24
C VAL A 35 38.38 -19.51 -19.51
N PRO A 36 39.33 -18.69 -20.01
CA PRO A 36 40.62 -18.52 -19.36
C PRO A 36 40.46 -17.53 -18.20
N GLY A 37 40.53 -18.05 -16.98
CA GLY A 37 40.90 -17.27 -15.80
C GLY A 37 39.81 -16.35 -15.27
N GLU A 38 38.85 -16.91 -14.55
CA GLU A 38 38.21 -16.18 -13.45
C GLU A 38 39.29 -15.79 -12.45
N LYS A 39 39.84 -14.58 -12.61
CA LYS A 39 40.61 -13.91 -11.58
C LYS A 39 39.69 -13.78 -10.37
N GLU A 40 39.90 -14.69 -9.42
CA GLU A 40 39.43 -14.66 -8.05
C GLU A 40 39.49 -13.21 -7.53
N MET A 41 38.36 -12.49 -7.65
CA MET A 41 38.20 -11.17 -7.04
C MET A 41 38.18 -11.40 -5.54
N ARG A 42 39.39 -11.39 -4.96
CA ARG A 42 39.61 -11.34 -3.52
C ARG A 42 38.75 -10.21 -2.97
N ARG A 43 37.69 -10.59 -2.26
CA ARG A 43 36.88 -9.65 -1.48
C ARG A 43 37.84 -8.81 -0.63
N PRO A 44 37.71 -7.48 -0.62
CA PRO A 44 38.55 -6.64 0.23
C PRO A 44 38.40 -7.09 1.69
N PRO A 45 39.49 -7.14 2.47
CA PRO A 45 39.43 -7.52 3.87
C PRO A 45 38.48 -6.59 4.62
N ARG A 46 37.61 -7.18 5.45
CA ARG A 46 36.74 -6.39 6.34
C ARG A 46 37.62 -5.49 7.21
N PRO A 47 37.27 -4.20 7.38
CA PRO A 47 38.03 -3.32 8.27
C PRO A 47 38.01 -3.90 9.70
N PRO A 48 39.13 -3.81 10.43
CA PRO A 48 39.19 -4.28 11.81
C PRO A 48 38.15 -3.53 12.65
N ARG A 49 37.34 -4.27 13.41
CA ARG A 49 36.51 -3.68 14.47
C ARG A 49 37.46 -2.99 15.44
N GLY A 50 37.38 -1.65 15.49
CA GLY A 50 38.15 -0.86 16.44
C GLY A 50 37.91 -1.32 17.88
N PRO A 51 38.90 -1.13 18.77
CA PRO A 51 38.81 -1.52 20.17
C PRO A 51 37.61 -0.83 20.81
N ARG A 52 36.77 -1.63 21.46
CA ARG A 52 35.67 -1.18 22.29
C ARG A 52 36.30 -0.43 23.46
N GLY A 53 36.26 0.90 23.42
CA GLY A 53 36.79 1.74 24.47
C GLY A 53 36.08 1.46 25.79
N GLU A 54 36.72 0.68 26.65
CA GLU A 54 36.48 0.68 28.09
C GLU A 54 37.08 1.97 28.64
N GLY A 55 36.26 3.02 28.66
CA GLY A 55 36.56 4.23 29.41
C GLY A 55 36.22 4.01 30.89
N PRO A 56 37.11 4.38 31.83
CA PRO A 56 36.87 4.23 33.26
C PRO A 56 35.89 5.30 33.77
N ASP A 57 34.98 4.86 34.63
CA ASP A 57 34.48 5.59 35.80
C ASP A 57 34.05 7.04 35.58
N GLY A 58 33.06 7.23 34.71
CA GLY A 58 32.26 8.44 34.63
C GLY A 58 30.84 8.18 35.12
N GLU A 59 30.67 8.19 36.44
CA GLU A 59 29.40 8.08 37.16
C GLU A 59 28.51 9.31 36.88
N MET A 60 28.05 9.46 35.64
CA MET A 60 27.00 10.42 35.33
C MET A 60 25.67 9.81 35.75
N HIS A 61 25.17 10.28 36.90
CA HIS A 61 23.79 10.15 37.34
C HIS A 61 22.83 10.45 36.18
N ARG A 62 22.44 9.41 35.44
CA ARG A 62 21.22 9.44 34.64
C ARG A 62 20.08 9.22 35.61
N PRO A 63 19.12 10.16 35.72
CA PRO A 63 17.93 9.94 36.54
C PRO A 63 17.23 8.66 36.06
N PRO A 64 16.59 7.90 36.97
CA PRO A 64 15.88 6.69 36.62
C PRO A 64 14.89 7.03 35.51
N ARG A 65 15.09 6.42 34.34
CA ARG A 65 14.10 6.48 33.27
C ARG A 65 12.87 5.75 33.80
N GLY A 66 11.91 6.53 34.31
CA GLY A 66 10.58 6.03 34.60
C GLY A 66 10.01 5.29 33.38
N PRO A 67 9.00 4.44 33.58
CA PRO A 67 8.37 3.68 32.51
C PRO A 67 7.96 4.65 31.42
N ARG A 68 8.66 4.60 30.28
CA ARG A 68 8.29 5.41 29.13
C ARG A 68 6.88 4.95 28.75
N PRO A 69 5.87 5.84 28.73
CA PRO A 69 4.60 5.48 28.17
C PRO A 69 4.88 4.98 26.75
N ASP A 70 4.25 3.88 26.41
CA ASP A 70 4.37 3.13 25.16
C ASP A 70 4.16 4.04 23.95
N ARG A 71 5.18 4.84 23.58
CA ARG A 71 5.25 5.62 22.34
C ARG A 71 5.70 4.71 21.19
N GLY A 72 5.20 3.47 21.19
CA GLY A 72 5.81 2.34 20.50
C GLY A 72 4.97 1.70 19.38
N ARG A 73 3.76 2.18 19.07
CA ARG A 73 2.98 1.54 17.99
C ARG A 73 2.12 2.40 17.06
N ASP A 74 2.01 3.71 17.28
CA ASP A 74 1.15 4.56 16.43
C ASP A 74 1.92 5.59 15.58
N PHE A 75 3.27 5.55 15.58
CA PHE A 75 4.12 6.58 14.97
C PHE A 75 4.53 6.31 13.51
N TRP A 76 4.14 5.18 12.91
CA TRP A 76 4.25 4.95 11.46
C TRP A 76 3.01 5.42 10.71
N GLN A 77 2.43 6.56 11.12
CA GLN A 77 1.51 7.32 10.29
C GLN A 77 2.35 8.09 9.27
N HIS A 78 2.69 7.42 8.16
CA HIS A 78 3.40 8.03 7.05
C HIS A 78 2.60 9.24 6.53
N PRO A 79 3.23 10.42 6.35
CA PRO A 79 2.60 11.54 5.66
C PRO A 79 2.36 11.12 4.21
N GLY A 80 1.11 10.85 3.85
CA GLY A 80 0.70 10.31 2.55
C GLY A 80 -0.13 9.02 2.61
N MET A 81 -0.19 8.34 3.76
CA MET A 81 -1.22 7.32 3.97
C MET A 81 -2.58 8.02 4.15
N PRO A 82 -3.65 7.63 3.42
CA PRO A 82 -4.94 8.28 3.53
C PRO A 82 -5.41 8.28 4.99
N ARG A 83 -5.69 9.47 5.54
CA ARG A 83 -6.35 9.66 6.84
C ARG A 83 -7.77 9.11 6.74
N GLU A 84 -7.97 7.80 6.77
CA GLU A 84 -9.31 7.25 6.58
C GLU A 84 -9.65 6.06 7.48
N PRO A 85 -9.93 6.31 8.77
CA PRO A 85 -10.93 5.53 9.50
C PRO A 85 -12.34 6.10 9.29
N ARG A 86 -12.52 7.42 9.10
CA ARG A 86 -13.83 8.06 9.30
C ARG A 86 -14.78 7.95 8.09
N ALA A 87 -14.35 8.14 6.85
CA ALA A 87 -15.25 7.96 5.69
C ALA A 87 -15.62 6.49 5.48
N ASN A 88 -14.69 5.58 5.80
CA ASN A 88 -14.94 4.14 5.80
C ASN A 88 -16.03 3.71 6.81
N ILE A 89 -16.15 4.39 7.96
CA ILE A 89 -17.17 4.07 8.97
C ILE A 89 -18.57 4.41 8.47
N ALA A 90 -18.76 5.55 7.81
CA ALA A 90 -20.08 5.93 7.30
C ALA A 90 -20.57 4.95 6.21
N GLN A 91 -19.67 4.53 5.32
CA GLN A 91 -20.00 3.52 4.31
C GLN A 91 -20.26 2.14 4.93
N LEU A 92 -19.44 1.73 5.92
CA LEU A 92 -19.64 0.48 6.66
C LEU A 92 -21.00 0.46 7.36
N LEU A 93 -21.36 1.54 8.06
CA LEU A 93 -22.64 1.68 8.74
C LEU A 93 -23.82 1.65 7.76
N LYS A 94 -23.69 2.32 6.61
CA LYS A 94 -24.71 2.29 5.55
C LYS A 94 -24.90 0.89 4.95
N LYS A 95 -23.82 0.13 4.78
CA LYS A 95 -23.90 -1.28 4.35
C LYS A 95 -24.54 -2.16 5.42
N LEU A 96 -24.15 -1.98 6.68
CA LEU A 96 -24.74 -2.70 7.81
C LEU A 96 -26.23 -2.41 7.96
N GLU A 97 -26.67 -1.17 7.75
CA GLU A 97 -28.08 -0.81 7.76
C GLU A 97 -28.90 -1.58 6.70
N GLN A 98 -28.29 -1.88 5.54
CA GLN A 98 -28.93 -2.62 4.45
C GLN A 98 -28.86 -4.15 4.64
N GLU A 99 -27.72 -4.67 5.09
CA GLU A 99 -27.46 -6.11 5.17
C GLU A 99 -27.91 -6.72 6.51
N ASN A 100 -27.77 -5.97 7.61
CA ASN A 100 -28.08 -6.42 8.97
C ASN A 100 -28.54 -5.25 9.87
N PRO A 101 -29.81 -4.84 9.76
CA PRO A 101 -30.34 -3.67 10.47
C PRO A 101 -30.31 -3.82 11.99
N GLU A 102 -30.35 -5.05 12.51
CA GLU A 102 -30.27 -5.33 13.96
C GLU A 102 -28.90 -4.96 14.53
N GLU A 103 -27.82 -5.37 13.83
CA GLU A 103 -26.45 -5.04 14.23
C GLU A 103 -26.19 -3.53 14.10
N TYR A 104 -26.77 -2.88 13.09
CA TYR A 104 -26.74 -1.42 12.96
C TYR A 104 -27.41 -0.71 14.14
N ALA A 105 -28.61 -1.15 14.54
CA ALA A 105 -29.32 -0.59 15.70
C ALA A 105 -28.51 -0.77 16.99
N ARG A 106 -27.92 -1.97 17.19
CA ARG A 106 -27.01 -2.26 18.30
C ARG A 106 -25.80 -1.32 18.32
N LEU A 107 -25.17 -1.08 17.16
CA LEU A 107 -24.03 -0.16 17.05
C LEU A 107 -24.42 1.30 17.30
N CYS A 108 -25.62 1.72 16.89
CA CYS A 108 -26.16 3.05 17.17
C CYS A 108 -26.37 3.28 18.68
N GLU A 109 -26.88 2.28 19.40
CA GLU A 109 -26.99 2.33 20.87
C GLU A 109 -25.62 2.29 21.54
N LEU A 110 -24.71 1.44 21.05
CA LEU A 110 -23.34 1.39 21.56
C LEU A 110 -22.63 2.73 21.39
N ARG A 111 -22.85 3.43 20.26
CA ARG A 111 -22.28 4.76 20.01
C ARG A 111 -22.77 5.82 21.01
N LYS A 112 -24.00 5.70 21.53
CA LYS A 112 -24.57 6.61 22.53
C LYS A 112 -24.05 6.29 23.94
N ASN A 113 -23.96 5.01 24.27
CA ASN A 113 -23.67 4.53 25.63
C ASN A 113 -22.17 4.37 25.91
N ASP A 114 -21.40 3.82 24.96
CA ASP A 114 -19.96 3.62 25.09
C ASP A 114 -19.24 3.82 23.75
N ARG A 115 -18.66 5.01 23.62
CA ARG A 115 -17.91 5.41 22.42
C ARG A 115 -16.66 4.54 22.19
N GLN A 116 -16.00 4.05 23.24
CA GLN A 116 -14.82 3.21 23.07
C GLN A 116 -15.20 1.81 22.59
N ALA A 117 -16.22 1.20 23.18
CA ALA A 117 -16.75 -0.08 22.72
C ALA A 117 -17.24 0.01 21.27
N PHE A 118 -17.93 1.10 20.89
CA PHE A 118 -18.30 1.35 19.51
C PHE A 118 -17.10 1.33 18.55
N PHE A 119 -16.02 2.04 18.87
CA PHE A 119 -14.84 2.03 18.00
C PHE A 119 -14.12 0.69 17.95
N GLN A 120 -14.15 -0.10 19.03
CA GLN A 120 -13.62 -1.47 19.03
C GLN A 120 -14.43 -2.37 18.09
N GLU A 121 -15.76 -2.30 18.16
CA GLU A 121 -16.64 -3.11 17.34
C GLU A 121 -16.55 -2.72 15.86
N ILE A 122 -16.54 -1.41 15.58
CA ILE A 122 -16.28 -0.88 14.25
C ILE A 122 -14.93 -1.35 13.71
N ARG A 123 -13.86 -1.33 14.54
CA ARG A 123 -12.54 -1.83 14.13
C ARG A 123 -12.56 -3.33 13.85
N ARG A 124 -13.35 -4.11 14.58
CA ARG A 124 -13.54 -5.54 14.35
C ARG A 124 -14.24 -5.80 13.01
N LEU A 125 -15.31 -5.06 12.74
CA LEU A 125 -16.09 -5.16 11.50
C LEU A 125 -15.35 -4.60 10.28
N SER A 126 -14.51 -3.58 10.47
CA SER A 126 -13.71 -2.98 9.41
C SER A 126 -12.43 -3.75 9.09
N ARG A 127 -12.03 -4.72 9.94
CA ARG A 127 -10.88 -5.57 9.62
C ARG A 127 -11.26 -6.45 8.43
N PRO A 128 -10.47 -6.46 7.36
CA PRO A 128 -10.67 -7.42 6.28
C PRO A 128 -10.67 -8.82 6.91
N GLN A 129 -11.76 -9.56 6.72
CA GLN A 129 -11.73 -10.98 7.02
C GLN A 129 -10.66 -11.61 6.12
N PRO A 130 -9.76 -12.44 6.66
CA PRO A 130 -8.76 -13.09 5.84
C PRO A 130 -9.50 -13.90 4.78
N SER A 131 -9.19 -13.61 3.51
CA SER A 131 -9.75 -14.36 2.39
C SER A 131 -9.44 -15.85 2.57
N GLU A 132 -10.25 -16.73 1.97
CA GLU A 132 -9.97 -18.17 2.00
C GLU A 132 -8.55 -18.48 1.48
N ASN A 133 -8.10 -17.74 0.45
CA ASN A 133 -6.75 -17.86 -0.08
C ASN A 133 -5.69 -17.41 0.92
N SER A 134 -5.93 -16.31 1.65
CA SER A 134 -5.04 -15.87 2.73
C SER A 134 -4.92 -16.93 3.83
N GLN A 135 -6.03 -17.55 4.24
CA GLN A 135 -6.01 -18.64 5.22
C GLN A 135 -5.23 -19.87 4.70
N LYS A 136 -5.44 -20.26 3.44
CA LYS A 136 -4.69 -21.34 2.79
C LYS A 136 -3.20 -21.02 2.67
N LEU A 137 -2.83 -19.77 2.41
CA LEU A 137 -1.44 -19.31 2.39
C LEU A 137 -0.78 -19.47 3.77
N PHE A 138 -1.44 -19.03 4.84
CA PHE A 138 -0.94 -19.22 6.20
C PHE A 138 -0.77 -20.69 6.56
N ALA A 139 -1.71 -21.55 6.18
CA ALA A 139 -1.61 -22.99 6.39
C ALA A 139 -0.43 -23.61 5.62
N ASN A 140 -0.26 -23.24 4.35
CA ASN A 140 0.88 -23.70 3.55
C ASN A 140 2.22 -23.19 4.09
N GLU A 141 2.29 -21.96 4.60
CA GLU A 141 3.51 -21.44 5.22
C GLU A 141 3.87 -22.21 6.50
N ALA A 142 2.88 -22.53 7.34
CA ALA A 142 3.08 -23.35 8.53
C ALA A 142 3.61 -24.75 8.15
N GLU A 143 3.06 -25.35 7.11
CA GLU A 143 3.48 -26.66 6.61
C GLU A 143 4.90 -26.63 6.03
N CYS A 144 5.25 -25.60 5.26
CA CYS A 144 6.61 -25.39 4.78
C CYS A 144 7.61 -25.29 5.95
N ARG A 145 7.26 -24.56 7.02
CA ARG A 145 8.11 -24.47 8.22
C ARG A 145 8.25 -25.82 8.92
N ARG A 146 7.17 -26.62 9.01
CA ARG A 146 7.20 -27.99 9.55
C ARG A 146 8.15 -28.88 8.75
N LEU A 147 7.99 -28.93 7.42
CA LEU A 147 8.84 -29.72 6.52
C LEU A 147 10.32 -29.32 6.62
N VAL A 148 10.62 -28.02 6.71
CA VAL A 148 12.00 -27.55 6.93
C VAL A 148 12.58 -28.07 8.25
N GLY A 149 11.78 -28.15 9.31
CA GLY A 149 12.17 -28.77 10.58
C GLY A 149 12.52 -30.25 10.40
N GLU A 150 11.69 -31.00 9.69
CA GLU A 150 11.89 -32.44 9.44
C GLU A 150 13.11 -32.72 8.57
N ILE A 151 13.31 -31.94 7.51
CA ILE A 151 14.49 -32.02 6.63
C ILE A 151 15.79 -31.82 7.42
N ARG A 152 15.78 -30.93 8.43
CA ARG A 152 16.95 -30.67 9.27
C ARG A 152 17.22 -31.81 10.25
N ALA A 153 16.17 -32.48 10.74
CA ALA A 153 16.29 -33.60 11.67
C ALA A 153 16.53 -34.95 10.96
N CYS A 154 16.32 -35.02 9.64
CA CYS A 154 16.45 -36.26 8.88
C CYS A 154 17.91 -36.56 8.52
N GLU A 155 18.41 -37.72 9.00
CA GLU A 155 19.76 -38.22 8.70
C GLU A 155 19.81 -39.06 7.41
N ASP A 156 18.68 -39.67 7.03
CA ASP A 156 18.57 -40.53 5.85
C ASP A 156 18.48 -39.69 4.56
N PRO A 157 19.44 -39.81 3.63
CA PRO A 157 19.46 -39.01 2.41
C PRO A 157 18.26 -39.28 1.49
N ALA A 158 17.71 -40.49 1.46
CA ALA A 158 16.58 -40.83 0.60
C ALA A 158 15.30 -40.14 1.08
N LYS A 159 15.00 -40.24 2.38
CA LYS A 159 13.86 -39.56 3.01
C LYS A 159 14.01 -38.04 2.96
N LYS A 160 15.23 -37.54 3.13
CA LYS A 160 15.50 -36.10 3.02
C LYS A 160 15.18 -35.57 1.64
N GLN A 161 15.47 -36.33 0.58
CA GLN A 161 15.13 -35.96 -0.78
C GLN A 161 13.62 -35.93 -1.00
N GLU A 162 12.88 -36.92 -0.48
CA GLU A 162 11.41 -36.94 -0.52
C GLU A 162 10.80 -35.72 0.18
N LEU A 163 11.27 -35.38 1.38
CA LEU A 163 10.82 -34.19 2.11
C LEU A 163 11.15 -32.89 1.35
N LEU A 164 12.29 -32.82 0.66
CA LEU A 164 12.63 -31.68 -0.20
C LEU A 164 11.67 -31.54 -1.38
N ASP A 165 11.26 -32.65 -1.99
CA ASP A 165 10.31 -32.62 -3.11
C ASP A 165 8.91 -32.24 -2.64
N GLN A 166 8.49 -32.71 -1.45
CA GLN A 166 7.25 -32.24 -0.81
C GLN A 166 7.31 -30.73 -0.49
N LEU A 167 8.43 -30.23 0.03
CA LEU A 167 8.61 -28.80 0.30
C LEU A 167 8.55 -27.98 -1.00
N ARG A 168 9.18 -28.45 -2.08
CA ARG A 168 9.10 -27.80 -3.41
C ARG A 168 7.67 -27.75 -3.93
N LEU A 169 6.90 -28.83 -3.75
CA LEU A 169 5.49 -28.86 -4.14
C LEU A 169 4.67 -27.82 -3.35
N LYS A 170 4.81 -27.80 -2.02
CA LYS A 170 4.11 -26.84 -1.14
C LYS A 170 4.47 -25.38 -1.44
N LEU A 171 5.73 -25.10 -1.75
CA LEU A 171 6.15 -23.77 -2.17
C LEU A 171 5.51 -23.34 -3.50
N LYS A 172 5.39 -24.26 -4.47
CA LYS A 172 4.68 -23.98 -5.73
C LYS A 172 3.19 -23.69 -5.48
N GLU A 173 2.53 -24.49 -4.65
CA GLU A 173 1.13 -24.28 -4.27
C GLU A 173 0.93 -22.92 -3.59
N ALA A 174 1.80 -22.57 -2.64
CA ALA A 174 1.77 -21.26 -1.97
C ALA A 174 1.99 -20.11 -2.96
N HIS A 175 2.92 -20.25 -3.90
CA HIS A 175 3.16 -19.23 -4.91
C HIS A 175 1.94 -19.04 -5.82
N GLN A 176 1.32 -20.13 -6.27
CA GLN A 176 0.13 -20.09 -7.11
C GLN A 176 -1.05 -19.40 -6.40
N LEU A 177 -1.29 -19.73 -5.13
CA LEU A 177 -2.32 -19.07 -4.32
C LEU A 177 -2.05 -17.56 -4.16
N ALA A 178 -0.79 -17.16 -4.00
CA ALA A 178 -0.42 -15.75 -3.91
C ALA A 178 -0.68 -15.03 -5.25
N VAL A 179 -0.33 -15.64 -6.38
CA VAL A 179 -0.61 -15.11 -7.72
C VAL A 179 -2.12 -14.93 -7.93
N GLU A 180 -2.93 -15.90 -7.52
CA GLU A 180 -4.40 -15.82 -7.61
C GLU A 180 -5.00 -14.70 -6.72
N GLU A 181 -4.47 -14.53 -5.51
CA GLU A 181 -4.87 -13.44 -4.61
C GLU A 181 -4.53 -12.07 -5.21
N PHE A 182 -3.32 -11.92 -5.77
CA PHE A 182 -2.93 -10.67 -6.44
C PHE A 182 -3.76 -10.42 -7.70
N ALA A 183 -4.06 -11.44 -8.51
CA ALA A 183 -4.92 -11.32 -9.68
C ALA A 183 -6.33 -10.83 -9.29
N THR A 184 -6.91 -11.42 -8.23
CA THR A 184 -8.20 -11.00 -7.69
C THR A 184 -8.16 -9.56 -7.21
N ARG A 185 -7.11 -9.17 -6.48
CA ARG A 185 -6.93 -7.79 -6.01
C ARG A 185 -6.78 -6.80 -7.17
N LEU A 186 -6.05 -7.15 -8.21
CA LEU A 186 -5.87 -6.32 -9.41
C LEU A 186 -7.20 -6.12 -10.14
N ASN A 187 -7.98 -7.19 -10.31
CA ASN A 187 -9.31 -7.11 -10.92
C ASN A 187 -10.23 -6.18 -10.10
N ASN A 188 -10.26 -6.32 -8.78
CA ASN A 188 -11.03 -5.42 -7.91
C ASN A 188 -10.62 -3.95 -8.05
N LEU A 189 -9.32 -3.66 -8.11
CA LEU A 189 -8.81 -2.30 -8.32
C LEU A 189 -9.16 -1.75 -9.70
N GLN A 190 -9.11 -2.59 -10.74
CA GLN A 190 -9.53 -2.22 -12.09
C GLN A 190 -11.03 -1.90 -12.14
N GLN A 191 -11.87 -2.69 -11.48
CA GLN A 191 -13.30 -2.42 -11.37
C GLN A 191 -13.58 -1.11 -10.61
N GLN A 192 -12.85 -0.85 -9.52
CA GLN A 192 -12.94 0.43 -8.80
C GLN A 192 -12.56 1.61 -9.69
N LEU A 193 -11.48 1.51 -10.45
CA LEU A 193 -11.07 2.54 -11.40
C LEU A 193 -12.11 2.76 -12.51
N ALA A 194 -12.68 1.68 -13.05
CA ALA A 194 -13.75 1.76 -14.05
C ALA A 194 -14.98 2.49 -13.48
N SER A 195 -15.42 2.12 -12.28
CA SER A 195 -16.54 2.77 -11.60
C SER A 195 -16.24 4.26 -11.31
N MET A 196 -15.02 4.60 -10.90
CA MET A 196 -14.65 6.01 -10.70
C MET A 196 -14.65 6.81 -12.00
N ARG A 197 -14.23 6.20 -13.12
CA ARG A 197 -14.25 6.83 -14.44
C ARG A 197 -15.67 7.08 -14.93
N GLU A 198 -16.55 6.09 -14.80
CA GLU A 198 -17.97 6.22 -15.12
C GLU A 198 -18.65 7.32 -14.27
N ASN A 199 -18.32 7.38 -12.99
CA ASN A 199 -18.85 8.42 -12.10
C ASN A 199 -18.20 9.80 -12.26
N ALA A 200 -17.09 9.91 -13.00
CA ALA A 200 -16.35 11.17 -13.12
C ALA A 200 -17.19 12.26 -13.79
N GLU A 201 -17.89 11.91 -14.88
CA GLU A 201 -18.77 12.84 -15.60
C GLU A 201 -19.94 13.28 -14.72
N ALA A 202 -20.59 12.36 -14.00
CA ALA A 202 -21.67 12.68 -13.07
C ALA A 202 -21.20 13.59 -11.93
N ILE A 203 -19.97 13.44 -11.45
CA ILE A 203 -19.39 14.34 -10.43
C ILE A 203 -19.12 15.73 -11.03
N GLN A 204 -18.60 15.78 -12.26
CA GLN A 204 -18.36 17.05 -12.98
C GLN A 204 -19.67 17.80 -13.21
N GLU A 205 -20.71 17.13 -13.73
CA GLU A 205 -22.03 17.72 -13.95
C GLU A 205 -22.65 18.23 -12.66
N LYS A 206 -22.62 17.46 -11.56
CA LYS A 206 -23.11 17.91 -10.26
C LYS A 206 -22.38 19.17 -9.78
N ARG A 207 -21.05 19.22 -9.94
CA ARG A 207 -20.27 20.42 -9.58
C ARG A 207 -20.64 21.61 -10.46
N LEU A 208 -20.83 21.42 -11.77
CA LEU A 208 -21.28 22.46 -12.68
C LEU A 208 -22.67 22.97 -12.30
N GLN A 209 -23.60 22.09 -11.96
CA GLN A 209 -24.93 22.47 -11.50
C GLN A 209 -24.89 23.32 -10.22
N ILE A 210 -24.06 22.95 -9.24
CA ILE A 210 -23.88 23.73 -8.00
C ILE A 210 -23.34 25.13 -8.32
N LEU A 211 -22.28 25.23 -9.14
CA LEU A 211 -21.67 26.51 -9.50
C LEU A 211 -22.61 27.42 -10.30
N LEU A 212 -23.42 26.85 -11.20
CA LEU A 212 -24.41 27.61 -11.96
C LEU A 212 -25.63 28.03 -11.13
N GLN A 213 -25.94 27.29 -10.05
CA GLN A 213 -27.01 27.64 -9.11
C GLN A 213 -26.57 28.67 -8.05
N GLU A 214 -25.25 28.84 -7.82
CA GLU A 214 -24.68 29.72 -6.80
C GLU A 214 -24.88 31.23 -7.07
N ASP A 215 -25.47 31.61 -8.21
CA ASP A 215 -25.98 32.97 -8.46
C ASP A 215 -27.37 33.23 -7.83
N GLN A 216 -27.99 32.26 -7.15
CA GLN A 216 -29.11 32.58 -6.26
C GLN A 216 -28.56 33.16 -4.94
N PRO A 217 -28.86 34.44 -4.61
CA PRO A 217 -28.57 34.95 -3.28
C PRO A 217 -29.39 34.14 -2.29
N GLU A 218 -28.72 33.30 -1.48
CA GLU A 218 -29.32 32.54 -0.36
C GLU A 218 -30.31 33.46 0.38
N PRO A 219 -31.64 33.30 0.20
CA PRO A 219 -32.62 34.19 0.78
C PRO A 219 -32.70 33.89 2.27
N GLY A 220 -31.86 34.58 3.03
CA GLY A 220 -31.84 34.50 4.48
C GLY A 220 -30.69 33.69 5.07
N ARG A 221 -29.46 33.79 4.55
CA ARG A 221 -28.27 33.54 5.40
C ARG A 221 -28.21 34.67 6.45
N PRO A 222 -28.73 34.49 7.68
CA PRO A 222 -28.84 35.56 8.65
C PRO A 222 -27.44 35.75 9.23
N GLY A 223 -26.79 36.85 8.84
CA GLY A 223 -25.42 37.12 9.26
C GLY A 223 -24.39 36.65 8.26
N ALA A 224 -24.34 37.30 7.09
CA ALA A 224 -23.04 37.65 6.54
C ALA A 224 -22.26 38.34 7.66
N PHE A 225 -21.46 37.55 8.39
CA PHE A 225 -20.50 38.11 9.32
C PHE A 225 -19.71 39.12 8.51
N PRO A 226 -19.64 40.40 8.95
CA PRO A 226 -18.73 41.33 8.32
C PRO A 226 -17.36 40.65 8.25
N PRO A 227 -16.57 40.88 7.18
CA PRO A 227 -15.22 40.37 7.12
C PRO A 227 -14.56 40.67 8.48
N PRO A 228 -13.87 39.68 9.09
CA PRO A 228 -13.26 39.91 10.40
C PRO A 228 -12.46 41.21 10.30
N PRO A 229 -12.63 42.14 11.26
CA PRO A 229 -11.86 43.38 11.23
C PRO A 229 -10.39 43.02 11.06
N PRO A 230 -9.61 43.80 10.27
CA PRO A 230 -8.18 43.58 10.17
C PRO A 230 -7.63 43.45 11.59
N PRO A 231 -6.77 42.46 11.88
CA PRO A 231 -6.27 42.24 13.23
C PRO A 231 -5.76 43.58 13.75
N ALA A 232 -6.47 44.12 14.76
CA ALA A 232 -6.06 45.34 15.42
C ALA A 232 -4.63 45.06 15.88
N GLY A 233 -3.68 45.86 15.38
CA GLY A 233 -2.26 45.69 15.65
C GLY A 233 -2.06 45.47 17.13
N GLY A 234 -1.88 44.20 17.51
CA GLY A 234 -1.49 43.85 18.86
C GLY A 234 -0.17 44.56 19.13
N PRO A 235 0.07 45.06 20.35
CA PRO A 235 1.36 45.60 20.71
C PRO A 235 2.41 44.56 20.32
N GLN A 236 3.27 45.00 19.42
CA GLN A 236 4.40 44.25 18.91
C GLN A 236 5.33 44.06 20.10
N ASP A 237 5.09 43.02 20.90
CA ASP A 237 5.99 42.63 21.99
C ASP A 237 7.33 42.31 21.32
N GLY A 238 8.25 43.26 21.45
CA GLY A 238 9.55 43.32 20.79
C GLY A 238 10.55 42.28 21.30
N ASN A 239 10.08 41.09 21.68
CA ASN A 239 10.89 40.00 22.23
C ASN A 239 10.75 38.68 21.47
N ASN A 240 10.09 38.65 20.31
CA ASN A 240 10.26 37.51 19.41
C ASN A 240 11.60 37.67 18.66
N PRO A 241 12.60 36.80 18.91
CA PRO A 241 13.80 36.79 18.08
C PRO A 241 13.38 36.56 16.62
N PRO A 242 14.06 37.19 15.65
CA PRO A 242 13.78 36.97 14.25
C PRO A 242 13.80 35.46 13.96
N PRO A 243 12.87 34.94 13.15
CA PRO A 243 12.93 33.55 12.73
C PRO A 243 14.32 33.29 12.13
N PRO A 244 14.95 32.15 12.45
CA PRO A 244 16.24 31.82 11.87
C PRO A 244 16.10 31.85 10.34
N PRO A 245 17.15 32.30 9.61
CA PRO A 245 17.13 32.25 8.16
C PRO A 245 16.83 30.81 7.72
N PRO A 246 16.03 30.63 6.65
CA PRO A 246 15.75 29.30 6.13
C PRO A 246 17.08 28.59 5.90
N ALA A 247 17.23 27.41 6.52
CA ALA A 247 18.38 26.57 6.28
C ALA A 247 18.47 26.36 4.77
N GLY A 248 19.54 26.88 4.16
CA GLY A 248 19.81 26.69 2.74
C GLY A 248 19.77 25.20 2.47
N GLY A 249 18.70 24.77 1.81
CA GLY A 249 18.60 23.39 1.35
C GLY A 249 19.81 23.13 0.46
N PRO A 250 20.48 21.97 0.57
CA PRO A 250 21.45 21.57 -0.42
C PRO A 250 20.76 21.61 -1.78
N GLN A 251 21.26 22.45 -2.68
CA GLN A 251 21.04 22.31 -4.11
C GLN A 251 21.71 21.00 -4.52
N ASP A 252 21.02 19.88 -4.30
CA ASP A 252 21.39 18.60 -4.86
C ASP A 252 21.16 18.69 -6.37
N GLY A 253 22.26 18.94 -7.10
CA GLY A 253 22.37 18.86 -8.55
C GLY A 253 22.21 17.43 -9.08
N ASN A 254 21.17 16.72 -8.67
CA ASN A 254 20.80 15.39 -9.16
C ASN A 254 19.79 15.49 -10.31
N ASN A 255 20.04 16.37 -11.28
CA ASN A 255 19.37 16.22 -12.57
C ASN A 255 20.05 15.04 -13.29
N PRO A 256 19.31 13.95 -13.59
CA PRO A 256 19.86 12.88 -14.42
C PRO A 256 20.25 13.45 -15.79
N PRO A 257 21.36 12.98 -16.39
CA PRO A 257 21.73 13.39 -17.74
C PRO A 257 20.59 13.03 -18.71
N PRO A 258 20.34 13.87 -19.73
CA PRO A 258 19.35 13.56 -20.75
C PRO A 258 19.69 12.24 -21.45
N PRO A 259 18.68 11.43 -21.83
CA PRO A 259 18.91 10.20 -22.58
C PRO A 259 19.57 10.51 -23.92
N PRO A 260 20.41 9.59 -24.45
CA PRO A 260 21.00 9.74 -25.78
C PRO A 260 19.89 9.77 -26.86
N PRO A 261 20.12 10.46 -27.99
CA PRO A 261 19.20 10.45 -29.11
C PRO A 261 19.03 9.03 -29.66
N ALA A 262 17.81 8.70 -30.08
CA ALA A 262 17.52 7.43 -30.73
C ALA A 262 18.30 7.34 -32.06
N PRO A 263 18.77 6.14 -32.46
CA PRO A 263 19.38 5.96 -33.77
C PRO A 263 18.35 6.27 -34.86
N GLU A 264 18.74 7.15 -35.78
CA GLU A 264 17.99 7.41 -37.02
C GLU A 264 18.02 6.15 -37.88
N ASN A 265 16.83 5.67 -38.26
CA ASN A 265 16.63 4.63 -39.29
C ASN A 265 16.42 5.29 -40.65
#